data_AF-A0A3A4ZT60-F1
#
_entry.id   AF-A0A3A4ZT60-F1
#
_cell.length_a   1.000
_cell.length_b   1.000
_cell.length_c   1.000
_cell.angle_alpha   90.00
_cell.angle_beta   90.00
_cell.angle_gamma   90.00
#
_symmetry.space_group_name_H-M   'P 1'
#
loop_
_entity.id
_entity.type
_entity.pdbx_description
1 polymer ?
#
loop_
_entity_poly.entity_id
_entity_poly.type
_entity_poly.pdbx_seq_one_letter_code
_entity_poly.pdbx_strand_id
1 'polypeptide(L)'
;MAQTQCKHRKLILLQPPASKLRCTRCHLVIEEEELAGNCCPECLASHGIRHCDFDRLESKAEQVRYSCEECGAVITVPDFQNSG
;
A
#
# COMPACT_ATOMS: atom_id res chain seq x y z
N MET A 1 -17.09 15.23 4.60
CA MET A 1 -18.07 14.16 4.33
C MET A 1 -17.49 13.33 3.19
N ALA A 2 -17.08 12.09 3.45
CA ALA A 2 -16.41 11.25 2.45
C ALA A 2 -17.43 10.77 1.41
N GLN A 3 -17.38 11.31 0.19
CA GLN A 3 -18.27 10.92 -0.89
C GLN A 3 -17.69 9.67 -1.55
N THR A 4 -18.30 8.51 -1.29
CA THR A 4 -17.85 7.19 -1.78
C THR A 4 -18.28 6.88 -3.21
N GLN A 5 -18.97 7.82 -3.87
CA GLN A 5 -19.48 7.68 -5.23
C GLN A 5 -19.50 9.04 -5.93
N CYS A 6 -19.12 9.07 -7.21
CA CYS A 6 -19.28 10.26 -8.06
C CYS A 6 -19.83 9.85 -9.43
N LYS A 7 -20.48 10.79 -10.13
CA LYS A 7 -21.08 10.56 -11.46
C LYS A 7 -20.08 10.76 -12.61
N HIS A 8 -18.85 11.14 -12.30
CA HIS A 8 -17.81 11.44 -13.27
C HIS A 8 -17.26 10.15 -13.87
N ARG A 9 -16.88 10.19 -15.15
CA ARG A 9 -16.25 9.06 -15.85
C ARG A 9 -14.73 9.09 -15.80
N LYS A 10 -14.12 10.19 -15.36
CA LYS A 10 -12.66 10.36 -15.27
C LYS A 10 -12.15 9.82 -13.93
N LEU A 11 -12.12 8.50 -13.83
CA LEU A 11 -11.61 7.76 -12.68
C LEU A 11 -10.23 7.21 -12.98
N ILE A 12 -9.27 7.49 -12.11
CA ILE A 12 -7.96 6.83 -12.12
C ILE A 12 -7.96 5.68 -11.13
N LEU A 13 -7.44 4.53 -11.56
CA LEU A 13 -7.22 3.39 -10.70
C LEU A 13 -6.07 3.72 -9.75
N LEU A 14 -6.34 3.72 -8.45
CA LEU A 14 -5.30 3.77 -7.45
C LEU A 14 -4.81 2.34 -7.25
N GLN A 15 -3.49 2.15 -7.33
CA GLN A 15 -2.89 0.85 -7.06
C GLN A 15 -3.31 0.36 -5.67
N PRO A 16 -3.52 -0.97 -5.52
CA PRO A 16 -3.81 -1.54 -4.22
C PRO A 16 -2.72 -1.11 -3.24
N PRO A 17 -3.06 -0.88 -1.96
CA PRO A 17 -2.04 -0.59 -0.97
C PRO A 17 -1.07 -1.77 -0.94
N ALA A 18 0.18 -1.55 -1.35
CA ALA A 18 1.21 -2.58 -1.34
C ALA A 18 1.38 -3.12 0.09
N SER A 19 1.78 -4.39 0.20
CA SER A 19 2.13 -4.99 1.49
C SER A 19 3.24 -4.16 2.11
N LYS A 20 2.97 -3.53 3.26
CA LYS A 20 3.99 -2.72 3.94
C LYS A 20 4.71 -3.59 4.95
N LEU A 21 6.01 -3.44 5.02
CA LEU A 21 6.89 -4.09 5.97
C LEU A 21 7.42 -3.04 6.93
N ARG A 22 7.32 -3.31 8.22
CA ARG A 22 7.87 -2.45 9.27
C ARG A 22 9.06 -3.15 9.91
N CYS A 23 10.24 -2.54 9.82
CA CYS A 23 11.42 -3.08 10.49
C CYS A 23 11.22 -3.07 12.02
N THR A 24 11.41 -4.20 12.70
CA THR A 24 11.20 -4.29 14.16
C THR A 24 12.26 -3.54 14.98
N ARG A 25 13.38 -3.17 14.35
CA ARG A 25 14.49 -2.46 15.01
C ARG A 25 14.45 -0.94 14.85
N CYS A 26 14.38 -0.45 13.61
CA CYS A 26 14.37 0.98 13.33
C CYS A 26 12.95 1.55 13.14
N HIS A 27 11.94 0.69 13.05
CA HIS A 27 10.56 1.05 12.75
C HIS A 27 10.34 1.69 11.36
N LEU A 28 11.32 1.60 10.45
CA LEU A 28 11.15 2.00 9.06
C LEU A 28 10.00 1.20 8.43
N VAL A 29 9.07 1.90 7.80
CA VAL A 29 8.00 1.32 6.99
C VAL A 29 8.43 1.40 5.53
N ILE A 30 8.54 0.26 4.86
CA ILE A 30 8.94 0.11 3.46
C ILE A 30 7.95 -0.81 2.75
N GLU A 31 7.66 -0.59 1.48
CA GLU A 31 6.79 -1.47 0.72
C GLU A 31 7.55 -2.76 0.36
N GLU A 32 6.88 -3.92 0.40
CA GLU A 32 7.50 -5.22 0.07
C GLU A 32 8.11 -5.20 -1.34
N GLU A 33 7.48 -4.47 -2.27
CA GLU A 33 7.96 -4.23 -3.64
C GLU A 33 9.23 -3.37 -3.69
N GLU A 34 9.38 -2.42 -2.75
CA GLU A 34 10.57 -1.59 -2.61
C GLU A 34 11.70 -2.30 -1.84
N LEU A 35 11.37 -3.34 -1.07
CA LEU A 35 12.33 -4.13 -0.31
C LEU A 35 13.07 -5.12 -1.24
N ALA A 36 13.99 -4.60 -2.06
CA ALA A 36 14.74 -5.35 -3.08
C ALA A 36 15.71 -6.45 -2.55
N GLY A 37 15.68 -6.80 -1.26
CA GLY A 37 16.72 -7.67 -0.68
C GLY A 37 16.41 -8.31 0.68
N ASN A 38 15.14 -8.41 1.09
CA ASN A 38 14.73 -9.00 2.38
C ASN A 38 15.42 -8.42 3.63
N CYS A 39 16.14 -7.30 3.55
CA CYS A 39 16.88 -6.72 4.66
C CYS A 39 16.78 -5.19 4.66
N CYS A 40 16.79 -4.60 5.85
CA CYS A 40 16.43 -3.21 6.06
C CYS A 40 17.54 -2.29 5.54
N PRO A 41 17.25 -1.44 4.53
CA PRO A 41 18.26 -0.58 3.94
C PRO A 41 18.76 0.45 4.94
N GLU A 42 17.89 0.95 5.82
CA GLU A 42 18.24 1.96 6.81
C GLU A 42 19.09 1.40 7.96
N CYS A 43 18.83 0.16 8.40
CA CYS A 43 19.71 -0.51 9.36
C CYS A 43 21.10 -0.75 8.78
N LEU A 44 21.17 -1.09 7.50
CA LEU A 44 22.45 -1.29 6.81
C LEU A 44 23.19 0.04 6.63
N ALA A 45 22.50 1.09 6.21
CA ALA A 45 23.10 2.40 5.96
C ALA A 45 23.52 3.12 7.25
N SER A 46 22.66 3.12 8.28
CA SER A 46 22.89 3.88 9.51
C SER A 46 23.75 3.12 10.53
N HIS A 47 23.61 1.80 10.59
CA HIS A 47 24.28 0.97 11.60
C HIS A 47 25.24 -0.07 11.03
N GLY A 48 25.28 -0.28 9.72
CA GLY A 48 26.08 -1.35 9.11
C GLY A 48 25.53 -2.76 9.38
N ILE A 49 24.28 -2.88 9.84
CA ILE A 49 23.70 -4.16 10.27
C ILE A 49 22.67 -4.63 9.24
N ARG A 50 22.82 -5.87 8.76
CA ARG A 50 21.83 -6.54 7.92
C ARG A 50 20.69 -7.08 8.78
N HIS A 51 19.69 -6.24 9.01
CA HIS A 51 18.50 -6.62 9.77
C HIS A 51 17.39 -7.04 8.83
N CYS A 52 16.97 -8.31 8.89
CA CYS A 52 16.02 -8.90 7.95
C CYS A 52 14.69 -9.28 8.63
N ASP A 53 14.50 -8.83 9.87
CA ASP A 53 13.29 -9.05 10.66
C ASP A 53 12.32 -7.85 10.49
N PHE A 54 11.13 -8.14 9.99
CA PHE A 54 10.10 -7.16 9.67
C PHE A 54 8.72 -7.67 10.08
N ASP A 55 7.93 -6.76 10.63
CA ASP A 55 6.52 -6.95 10.90
C ASP A 55 5.73 -6.66 9.61
N ARG A 56 4.97 -7.65 9.13
CA ARG A 56 4.09 -7.47 7.97
C ARG A 56 2.87 -6.67 8.40
N LEU A 57 2.77 -5.45 7.89
CA LEU A 57 1.54 -4.67 7.97
C LEU A 57 0.63 -5.20 6.86
N GLU A 58 -0.36 -6.01 7.24
CA GLU A 58 -1.42 -6.46 6.34
C GLU A 58 -2.16 -5.22 5.80
N SER A 59 -1.74 -4.80 4.60
CA SER A 59 -2.55 -3.96 3.75
C SER A 59 -3.71 -4.83 3.31
N LYS A 60 -4.91 -4.63 3.88
CA LYS A 60 -6.16 -5.18 3.33
C LYS A 60 -6.37 -4.61 1.94
N ALA A 61 -5.69 -5.20 0.95
CA ALA A 61 -5.81 -4.92 -0.48
C ALA A 61 -7.03 -5.62 -1.09
N GLU A 62 -8.01 -6.02 -0.26
CA GLU A 62 -9.30 -6.60 -0.69
C GLU A 62 -10.21 -5.56 -1.39
N GLN A 63 -9.75 -4.31 -1.52
CA GLN A 63 -10.53 -3.23 -2.08
C GLN A 63 -9.73 -2.44 -3.10
N VAL A 64 -10.27 -2.39 -4.32
CA VAL A 64 -9.80 -1.52 -5.39
C VAL A 64 -10.21 -0.09 -5.07
N ARG A 65 -9.28 0.84 -5.17
CA ARG A 65 -9.54 2.26 -4.95
C ARG A 65 -9.47 2.99 -6.28
N TYR A 66 -10.40 3.90 -6.50
CA TYR A 66 -10.41 4.82 -7.62
C TYR A 66 -10.39 6.24 -7.10
N SER A 67 -9.60 7.12 -7.72
CA SER A 67 -9.68 8.55 -7.47
C SER A 67 -10.31 9.23 -8.67
N CYS A 68 -11.28 10.11 -8.43
CA CYS A 68 -11.83 10.94 -9.47
C CYS A 68 -10.97 12.19 -9.66
N GLU A 69 -10.45 12.42 -10.85
CA GLU A 69 -9.64 13.61 -11.14
C GLU A 69 -10.45 14.91 -11.16
N GLU A 70 -11.76 14.84 -11.39
CA GLU A 70 -12.61 16.03 -11.50
C GLU A 70 -13.06 16.58 -10.14
N CYS A 71 -13.36 15.69 -9.19
CA CYS A 71 -13.91 16.08 -7.88
C CYS A 71 -13.07 15.62 -6.69
N GLY A 72 -11.97 14.88 -6.93
CA GLY A 72 -11.12 14.34 -5.88
C GLY A 72 -11.79 13.27 -5.01
N ALA A 73 -12.88 12.67 -5.47
CA ALA A 73 -13.59 11.64 -4.72
C ALA A 73 -12.78 10.33 -4.74
N VAL A 74 -12.57 9.74 -3.56
CA VAL A 74 -11.96 8.41 -3.41
C VAL A 74 -13.08 7.38 -3.29
N ILE A 75 -13.20 6.55 -4.32
CA ILE A 75 -14.20 5.49 -4.43
C ILE A 75 -13.49 4.18 -4.10
N THR A 76 -13.99 3.46 -3.10
CA THR A 76 -13.43 2.17 -2.71
C THR A 76 -14.45 1.10 -3.05
N VAL A 77 -14.10 0.18 -3.95
CA VAL A 77 -14.93 -0.97 -4.29
C VAL A 77 -14.25 -2.24 -3.81
N PRO A 78 -14.98 -3.21 -3.24
CA PRO A 78 -14.42 -4.53 -3.00
C PRO A 78 -13.97 -5.16 -4.32
N ASP A 79 -12.78 -5.77 -4.33
CA ASP A 79 -12.30 -6.57 -5.46
C ASP A 79 -13.13 -7.85 -5.54
N PHE A 80 -14.30 -7.79 -6.17
CA PHE A 80 -15.12 -8.97 -6.47
C PHE A 80 -14.56 -9.67 -7.71
N GLN A 81 -13.39 -10.31 -7.59
CA GLN A 81 -12.94 -11.24 -8.63
C GLN A 81 -13.73 -12.54 -8.54
N ASN A 82 -14.69 -12.68 -9.48
CA ASN A 82 -15.34 -13.91 -9.94
C ASN A 82 -16.10 -14.76 -8.90
N SER A 83 -17.41 -14.50 -8.77
CA SER A 83 -18.38 -15.59 -8.56
C SER A 83 -18.72 -16.19 -9.93
N GLY A 84 -18.13 -17.35 -10.23
CA GLY A 84 -18.56 -18.24 -11.31
C GLY A 84 -19.55 -19.25 -10.79
#